data_AF-A0A7W7YLK4-F1
#
_entry.id   AF-A0A7W7YLK4-F1
#
_cell.length_a   1.000
_cell.length_b   1.000
_cell.length_c   1.000
_cell.angle_alpha   90.00
_cell.angle_beta   90.00
_cell.angle_gamma   90.00
#
_symmetry.space_group_name_H-M   'P 1'
#
loop_
_entity.id
_entity.type
_entity.pdbx_description
1 polymer ?
#
loop_
_entity_poly.entity_id
_entity_poly.type
_entity_poly.pdbx_seq_one_letter_code
_entity_poly.pdbx_strand_id
1 'polypeptide(L)'
;MNHKKRFSLLSSLAAFAAIGLISSRPAHAADVSVTAANVRVSSLAVIMPGTFGEAVTAGQPVYVGPDSRYYLTDVNVAGKTELAGIAINGGAAGQPALVCSEDPAFTPGFTLSTSAPVYVASATAGGIAPVADVTTGWFTTVIMVARSTTTASFRARGHASGAAATAP
;
A
#
# COMPACT_ATOMS: atom_id res chain seq x y z
N MET A 1 59.20 0.06 -48.03
CA MET A 1 57.96 -0.53 -48.58
C MET A 1 57.04 -0.89 -47.43
N ASN A 2 56.09 0.01 -47.17
CA ASN A 2 54.91 -0.02 -46.29
C ASN A 2 54.52 -1.32 -45.55
N HIS A 3 54.77 -1.38 -44.24
CA HIS A 3 53.91 -2.09 -43.29
C HIS A 3 53.14 -1.07 -42.43
N LYS A 4 51.98 -0.72 -42.98
CA LYS A 4 50.77 -0.08 -42.42
C LYS A 4 50.86 0.41 -40.97
N LYS A 5 51.07 1.72 -40.83
CA LYS A 5 50.63 2.55 -39.69
C LYS A 5 49.12 2.38 -39.46
N ARG A 6 48.73 1.81 -38.33
CA ARG A 6 47.39 2.01 -37.71
C ARG A 6 47.54 2.11 -36.20
N PHE A 7 48.38 3.03 -35.77
CA PHE A 7 48.38 3.59 -34.42
C PHE A 7 47.92 5.03 -34.59
N SER A 8 46.62 5.29 -34.41
CA SER A 8 46.08 6.64 -34.49
C SER A 8 44.76 6.74 -33.75
N LEU A 9 44.77 7.63 -32.76
CA LEU A 9 43.65 8.25 -32.05
C LEU A 9 42.94 7.42 -30.97
N LEU A 10 43.55 7.44 -29.79
CA LEU A 10 42.81 7.84 -28.58
C LEU A 10 42.11 9.18 -28.84
N SER A 11 40.80 9.18 -29.12
CA SER A 11 39.90 10.33 -28.88
C SER A 11 38.46 10.07 -29.36
N SER A 12 37.71 9.29 -28.59
CA SER A 12 36.30 9.61 -28.34
C SER A 12 35.83 8.93 -27.06
N LEU A 13 36.10 9.66 -26.00
CA LEU A 13 35.36 9.68 -24.75
C LEU A 13 33.85 9.68 -25.03
N ALA A 14 33.10 8.92 -24.23
CA ALA A 14 31.63 8.83 -24.17
C ALA A 14 30.96 7.83 -25.13
N ALA A 15 30.88 6.58 -24.71
CA ALA A 15 29.73 5.74 -25.02
C ALA A 15 29.46 4.77 -23.87
N PHE A 16 28.50 5.15 -23.03
CA PHE A 16 27.70 4.28 -22.17
C PHE A 16 28.41 3.51 -21.06
N ALA A 17 28.87 4.28 -20.05
CA ALA A 17 28.76 3.83 -18.66
C ALA A 17 27.26 3.79 -18.28
N ALA A 18 26.59 2.70 -18.64
CA ALA A 18 25.32 2.31 -18.06
C ALA A 18 25.41 0.81 -17.79
N ILE A 19 26.25 0.46 -16.80
CA ILE A 19 25.96 -0.69 -15.95
C ILE A 19 24.54 -0.46 -15.48
N GLY A 20 23.59 -1.10 -16.17
CA GLY A 20 22.22 -1.19 -15.72
C GLY A 20 22.28 -1.90 -14.39
N LEU A 21 22.37 -1.12 -13.32
CA LEU A 21 21.89 -1.54 -12.03
C LEU A 21 20.41 -1.78 -12.26
N ILE A 22 20.07 -2.99 -12.73
CA ILE A 22 18.84 -3.64 -12.39
C ILE A 22 18.96 -3.80 -10.88
N SER A 23 18.73 -2.69 -10.16
CA SER A 23 18.24 -2.74 -8.82
C SER A 23 17.02 -3.64 -8.97
N SER A 24 17.17 -4.88 -8.52
CA SER A 24 16.05 -5.73 -8.17
C SER A 24 15.24 -4.89 -7.20
N ARG A 25 14.36 -4.05 -7.75
CA ARG A 25 13.27 -3.48 -6.98
C ARG A 25 12.60 -4.73 -6.44
N PRO A 26 12.64 -4.97 -5.11
CA PRO A 26 11.90 -6.10 -4.57
C PRO A 26 10.51 -5.99 -5.18
N ALA A 27 10.02 -7.07 -5.79
CA ALA A 27 8.76 -7.06 -6.53
C ALA A 27 7.75 -6.32 -5.67
N HIS A 28 7.46 -5.06 -6.04
CA HIS A 28 6.45 -4.29 -5.35
C HIS A 28 5.19 -5.12 -5.52
N ALA A 29 4.60 -5.54 -4.40
CA ALA A 29 3.34 -6.27 -4.43
C ALA A 29 2.38 -5.61 -5.43
N ALA A 30 1.65 -6.42 -6.17
CA ALA A 30 0.68 -5.90 -7.12
C ALA A 30 -0.50 -5.34 -6.31
N ASP A 31 -0.46 -4.04 -6.03
CA ASP A 31 -1.53 -3.36 -5.32
C ASP A 31 -2.86 -3.60 -6.03
N VAL A 32 -3.90 -3.93 -5.28
CA VAL A 32 -5.23 -4.08 -5.86
C VAL A 32 -5.75 -2.72 -6.31
N SER A 33 -6.34 -2.68 -7.50
CA SER A 33 -6.94 -1.45 -8.02
C SER A 33 -8.28 -1.19 -7.31
N VAL A 34 -8.26 -0.30 -6.32
CA VAL A 34 -9.44 0.13 -5.57
C VAL A 34 -10.22 1.17 -6.38
N THR A 35 -11.49 0.86 -6.72
CA THR A 35 -12.39 1.84 -7.33
C THR A 35 -13.14 2.60 -6.24
N ALA A 36 -12.72 3.83 -5.96
CA ALA A 36 -13.28 4.69 -4.92
C ALA A 36 -14.82 4.79 -4.94
N ALA A 37 -15.44 4.87 -6.13
CA ALA A 37 -16.88 4.98 -6.27
C ALA A 37 -17.66 3.73 -5.82
N ASN A 38 -16.99 2.57 -5.80
CA ASN A 38 -17.57 1.28 -5.46
C ASN A 38 -17.29 0.86 -4.00
N VAL A 39 -16.61 1.73 -3.23
CA VAL A 39 -16.45 1.54 -1.79
C VAL A 39 -17.81 1.76 -1.12
N ARG A 40 -18.26 0.77 -0.35
CA ARG A 40 -19.53 0.82 0.39
C ARG A 40 -19.33 0.22 1.77
N VAL A 41 -19.82 0.93 2.78
CA VAL A 41 -19.94 0.42 4.15
C VAL A 41 -21.27 -0.31 4.32
N SER A 42 -21.29 -1.29 5.21
CA SER A 42 -22.53 -1.94 5.65
C SER A 42 -23.25 -1.09 6.71
N SER A 43 -24.49 -1.46 7.04
CA SER A 43 -25.28 -0.81 8.10
C SER A 43 -24.71 -1.02 9.51
N LEU A 44 -23.79 -1.99 9.69
CA LEU A 44 -23.14 -2.29 10.95
C LEU A 44 -21.74 -1.68 11.05
N ALA A 45 -21.37 -0.83 10.09
CA ALA A 45 -20.07 -0.17 10.09
C ALA A 45 -19.94 0.85 11.23
N VAL A 46 -18.79 0.82 11.89
CA VAL A 46 -18.40 1.84 12.87
C VAL A 46 -17.61 2.92 12.13
N ILE A 47 -18.20 4.12 12.05
CA ILE A 47 -17.62 5.26 11.36
C ILE A 47 -17.04 6.24 12.38
N MET A 48 -15.76 6.57 12.20
CA MET A 48 -15.05 7.57 12.98
C MET A 48 -14.85 8.83 12.14
N PRO A 49 -15.40 9.98 12.55
CA PRO A 49 -15.10 11.26 11.92
C PRO A 49 -13.71 11.77 12.34
N GLY A 50 -13.11 12.63 11.53
CA GLY A 50 -11.94 13.41 11.88
C GLY A 50 -11.48 14.28 10.72
N THR A 51 -10.17 14.48 10.58
CA THR A 51 -9.59 15.36 9.58
C THR A 51 -8.46 14.67 8.85
N PHE A 52 -8.41 14.83 7.52
CA PHE A 52 -7.28 14.32 6.74
C PHE A 52 -6.02 15.16 6.96
N GLY A 53 -4.90 14.47 7.19
CA GLY A 53 -3.57 15.08 7.28
C GLY A 53 -2.88 15.21 5.92
N GLU A 54 -3.33 14.44 4.93
CA GLU A 54 -2.82 14.45 3.55
C GLU A 54 -3.95 14.22 2.54
N ALA A 55 -3.62 14.15 1.24
CA ALA A 55 -4.59 13.79 0.23
C ALA A 55 -4.91 12.29 0.30
N VAL A 56 -6.16 11.96 0.58
CA VAL A 56 -6.65 10.58 0.71
C VAL A 56 -7.80 10.35 -0.28
N THR A 57 -7.87 9.15 -0.84
CA THR A 57 -8.95 8.67 -1.69
C THR A 57 -9.75 7.59 -0.98
N ALA A 58 -11.04 7.46 -1.32
CA ALA A 58 -11.90 6.47 -0.68
C ALA A 58 -11.40 5.04 -0.96
N GLY A 59 -11.40 4.21 0.09
CA GLY A 59 -10.94 2.83 0.07
C GLY A 59 -9.46 2.67 0.46
N GLN A 60 -8.75 3.75 0.77
CA GLN A 60 -7.37 3.68 1.25
C GLN A 60 -7.31 3.43 2.78
N PRO A 61 -6.41 2.55 3.25
CA PRO A 61 -6.13 2.37 4.66
C PRO A 61 -5.41 3.59 5.24
N VAL A 62 -5.82 3.98 6.45
CA VAL A 62 -5.31 5.17 7.15
C VAL A 62 -4.86 4.83 8.58
N TYR A 63 -3.86 5.56 9.07
CA TYR A 63 -3.42 5.59 10.47
C TYR A 63 -3.68 6.97 11.09
N VAL A 64 -3.69 7.04 12.42
CA VAL A 64 -3.76 8.31 13.15
C VAL A 64 -2.35 8.79 13.43
N GLY A 65 -1.98 9.94 12.87
CA GLY A 65 -0.70 10.60 13.15
C GLY A 65 -0.68 11.28 14.52
N PRO A 66 0.48 11.80 14.96
CA PRO A 66 0.63 12.48 16.26
C PRO A 66 -0.29 13.70 16.42
N ASP A 67 -0.67 14.33 15.31
CA ASP A 67 -1.55 15.51 15.30
C ASP A 67 -3.05 15.15 15.39
N SER A 68 -3.39 13.88 15.70
CA SER A 68 -4.77 13.36 15.70
C SER A 68 -5.48 13.50 14.35
N ARG A 69 -4.70 13.48 13.25
CA ARG A 69 -5.19 13.52 11.86
C ARG A 69 -4.96 12.19 11.16
N TYR A 70 -5.76 11.90 10.15
CA TYR A 70 -5.66 10.67 9.38
C TYR A 70 -4.67 10.82 8.23
N TYR A 71 -3.70 9.90 8.18
CA TYR A 71 -2.67 9.79 7.15
C TYR A 71 -2.70 8.37 6.55
N LEU A 72 -2.11 8.17 5.39
CA LEU A 72 -2.05 6.90 4.67
C LEU A 72 -1.09 5.92 5.35
N THR A 73 -1.53 4.68 5.56
CA THR A 73 -0.65 3.64 6.12
C THR A 73 0.49 3.30 5.17
N ASP A 74 1.67 3.03 5.71
CA ASP A 74 2.85 2.61 4.95
C ASP A 74 3.60 1.55 5.76
N VAL A 75 3.72 0.33 5.20
CA VAL A 75 4.36 -0.79 5.91
C VAL A 75 5.88 -0.76 5.90
N ASN A 76 6.52 0.17 5.18
CA ASN A 76 7.96 0.38 5.24
C ASN A 76 8.38 1.33 6.36
N VAL A 77 7.44 2.08 6.93
CA VAL A 77 7.74 3.13 7.92
C VAL A 77 7.22 2.70 9.28
N ALA A 78 8.15 2.42 10.20
CA ALA A 78 7.82 2.16 11.59
C ALA A 78 7.01 3.33 12.18
N GLY A 79 5.83 3.03 12.74
CA GLY A 79 4.89 4.02 13.27
C GLY A 79 3.79 4.47 12.30
N LYS A 80 3.83 4.07 11.02
CA LYS A 80 2.73 4.27 10.03
C LYS A 80 1.94 3.00 9.72
N THR A 81 2.19 1.95 10.49
CA THR A 81 1.64 0.61 10.33
C THR A 81 0.38 0.39 11.16
N GLU A 82 0.11 1.25 12.14
CA GLU A 82 -1.07 1.13 12.99
C GLU A 82 -2.33 1.51 12.22
N LEU A 83 -3.09 0.50 11.80
CA LEU A 83 -4.31 0.72 11.06
C LEU A 83 -5.37 1.34 11.96
N ALA A 84 -5.79 2.56 11.65
CA ALA A 84 -6.93 3.20 12.31
C ALA A 84 -8.26 2.86 11.61
N GLY A 85 -8.21 2.60 10.31
CA GLY A 85 -9.38 2.26 9.53
C GLY A 85 -9.17 2.37 8.01
N ILE A 86 -10.27 2.29 7.27
CA ILE A 86 -10.32 2.53 5.82
C ILE A 86 -11.12 3.80 5.55
N ALA A 87 -10.58 4.72 4.75
CA ALA A 87 -11.27 5.96 4.39
C ALA A 87 -12.52 5.68 3.54
N ILE A 88 -13.67 6.25 3.90
CA ILE A 88 -14.94 6.11 3.18
C ILE A 88 -15.11 7.24 2.16
N ASN A 89 -14.52 8.41 2.45
CA ASN A 89 -14.49 9.56 1.55
C ASN A 89 -13.06 9.92 1.15
N GLY A 90 -12.93 10.65 0.04
CA GLY A 90 -11.68 11.30 -0.34
C GLY A 90 -11.66 12.76 0.12
N GLY A 91 -10.46 13.31 0.26
CA GLY A 91 -10.25 14.71 0.65
C GLY A 91 -8.79 15.11 0.61
N ALA A 92 -8.54 16.42 0.60
CA ALA A 92 -7.20 16.98 0.76
C ALA A 92 -6.88 17.20 2.25
N ALA A 93 -5.64 17.56 2.55
CA ALA A 93 -5.23 17.93 3.91
C ALA A 93 -6.14 19.03 4.48
N GLY A 94 -6.60 18.85 5.72
CA GLY A 94 -7.51 19.75 6.41
C GLY A 94 -9.00 19.56 6.10
N GLN A 95 -9.35 18.66 5.18
CA GLN A 95 -10.75 18.34 4.87
C GLN A 95 -11.32 17.31 5.86
N PRO A 96 -12.66 17.29 6.08
CA PRO A 96 -13.30 16.31 6.94
C PRO A 96 -13.10 14.88 6.39
N ALA A 97 -12.73 13.99 7.29
CA ALA A 97 -12.50 12.57 7.04
C ALA A 97 -13.58 11.73 7.72
N LEU A 98 -14.05 10.71 7.00
CA LEU A 98 -14.90 9.64 7.50
C LEU A 98 -14.15 8.34 7.29
N VAL A 99 -13.84 7.65 8.39
CA VAL A 99 -13.04 6.44 8.39
C VAL A 99 -13.89 5.31 8.96
N CYS A 100 -13.96 4.19 8.24
CA CYS A 100 -14.55 2.96 8.76
C CYS A 100 -13.51 2.25 9.63
N SER A 101 -13.76 2.10 10.93
CA SER A 101 -12.87 1.40 11.87
C SER A 101 -13.24 -0.07 12.03
N GLU A 102 -14.48 -0.45 11.76
CA GLU A 102 -14.95 -1.82 11.84
C GLU A 102 -16.16 -2.00 10.93
N ASP A 103 -16.19 -3.09 10.18
CA ASP A 103 -17.35 -3.47 9.38
C ASP A 103 -17.32 -4.98 9.09
N PRO A 104 -18.36 -5.75 9.46
CA PRO A 104 -18.42 -7.18 9.18
C PRO A 104 -18.67 -7.52 7.69
N ALA A 105 -19.13 -6.56 6.89
CA ALA A 105 -19.51 -6.76 5.49
C ALA A 105 -19.15 -5.55 4.61
N PHE A 106 -17.90 -5.09 4.71
CA PHE A 106 -17.34 -3.98 3.94
C PHE A 106 -17.18 -4.35 2.47
N THR A 107 -17.59 -3.46 1.56
CA THR A 107 -17.31 -3.57 0.13
C THR A 107 -16.15 -2.63 -0.21
N PRO A 108 -14.95 -3.17 -0.48
CA PRO A 108 -13.74 -2.38 -0.63
C PRO A 108 -13.54 -1.77 -2.02
N GLY A 109 -14.47 -1.99 -2.95
CA GLY A 109 -14.40 -1.41 -4.29
C GLY A 109 -13.47 -2.12 -5.27
N PHE A 110 -13.05 -3.35 -4.98
CA PHE A 110 -12.33 -4.26 -5.88
C PHE A 110 -12.83 -5.70 -5.70
N THR A 111 -12.49 -6.58 -6.65
CA THR A 111 -12.86 -8.00 -6.59
C THR A 111 -11.98 -8.74 -5.59
N LEU A 112 -12.60 -9.35 -4.60
CA LEU A 112 -11.93 -10.14 -3.58
C LEU A 112 -11.70 -11.58 -4.04
N SER A 113 -10.56 -12.15 -3.65
CA SER A 113 -10.27 -13.56 -3.85
C SER A 113 -10.70 -14.37 -2.62
N THR A 114 -11.46 -15.43 -2.83
CA THR A 114 -11.81 -16.39 -1.76
C THR A 114 -10.72 -17.45 -1.56
N SER A 115 -9.78 -17.61 -2.50
CA SER A 115 -8.65 -18.54 -2.36
C SER A 115 -7.50 -17.96 -1.55
N ALA A 116 -7.36 -16.64 -1.53
CA ALA A 116 -6.42 -15.90 -0.69
C ALA A 116 -7.17 -14.73 -0.03
N PRO A 117 -7.93 -15.01 1.05
CA PRO A 117 -8.90 -14.06 1.57
C PRO A 117 -8.28 -12.91 2.37
N VAL A 118 -7.01 -13.00 2.76
CA VAL A 118 -6.38 -12.00 3.62
C VAL A 118 -5.71 -10.92 2.80
N TYR A 119 -6.04 -9.66 3.09
CA TYR A 119 -5.44 -8.47 2.50
C TYR A 119 -4.69 -7.66 3.55
N VAL A 120 -3.54 -7.15 3.17
CA VAL A 120 -2.59 -6.43 4.03
C VAL A 120 -2.30 -5.05 3.46
N ALA A 121 -1.82 -4.14 4.32
CA ALA A 121 -1.28 -2.87 3.86
C ALA A 121 -0.02 -3.09 3.02
N SER A 122 0.13 -2.30 1.96
CA SER A 122 1.25 -2.38 1.03
C SER A 122 2.42 -1.47 1.43
N ALA A 123 3.57 -1.72 0.82
CA ALA A 123 4.73 -0.83 0.78
C ALA A 123 4.45 0.51 0.07
N THR A 124 3.40 0.56 -0.75
CA THR A 124 2.86 1.81 -1.30
C THR A 124 1.95 2.46 -0.27
N ALA A 125 2.16 3.75 0.04
CA ALA A 125 1.32 4.49 0.98
C ALA A 125 -0.16 4.42 0.56
N GLY A 126 -1.01 3.90 1.45
CA GLY A 126 -2.45 3.71 1.17
C GLY A 126 -2.77 2.59 0.17
N GLY A 127 -1.79 1.74 -0.17
CA GLY A 127 -1.98 0.57 -1.01
C GLY A 127 -2.49 -0.63 -0.21
N ILE A 128 -3.23 -1.50 -0.88
CA ILE A 128 -3.70 -2.78 -0.36
C ILE A 128 -3.10 -3.87 -1.23
N ALA A 129 -2.49 -4.87 -0.61
CA ALA A 129 -1.93 -6.04 -1.30
C ALA A 129 -2.54 -7.33 -0.73
N PRO A 130 -2.69 -8.40 -1.54
CA PRO A 130 -3.00 -9.71 -0.98
C PRO A 130 -1.84 -10.23 -0.12
N VAL A 131 -2.13 -11.02 0.91
CA VAL A 131 -1.10 -11.54 1.83
C VAL A 131 -0.02 -12.38 1.13
N ALA A 132 -0.35 -12.97 -0.01
CA ALA A 132 0.59 -13.76 -0.82
C ALA A 132 1.77 -12.92 -1.36
N ASP A 133 1.60 -11.60 -1.46
CA ASP A 133 2.62 -10.68 -1.95
C ASP A 133 3.46 -10.07 -0.80
N VAL A 134 3.27 -10.53 0.44
CA VAL A 134 4.09 -10.09 1.58
C VAL A 134 5.52 -10.60 1.38
N THR A 135 6.49 -9.68 1.46
CA THR A 135 7.92 -9.99 1.34
C THR A 135 8.66 -9.69 2.64
N THR A 136 9.90 -10.17 2.76
CA THR A 136 10.73 -9.96 3.96
C THR A 136 10.92 -8.47 4.24
N GLY A 137 10.76 -8.08 5.51
CA GLY A 137 10.99 -6.70 5.97
C GLY A 137 9.72 -5.85 6.10
N TRP A 138 8.54 -6.38 5.76
CA TRP A 138 7.28 -5.66 5.88
C TRP A 138 6.64 -5.84 7.25
N PHE A 139 6.20 -4.76 7.87
CA PHE A 139 5.34 -4.83 9.06
C PHE A 139 3.93 -5.21 8.62
N THR A 140 3.61 -6.51 8.64
CA THR A 140 2.38 -7.04 8.08
C THR A 140 1.19 -6.56 8.89
N THR A 141 0.45 -5.61 8.32
CA THR A 141 -0.77 -5.08 8.91
C THR A 141 -1.93 -5.65 8.15
N VAL A 142 -2.61 -6.64 8.75
CA VAL A 142 -3.82 -7.22 8.16
C VAL A 142 -4.91 -6.17 8.19
N ILE A 143 -5.39 -5.80 7.01
CA ILE A 143 -6.48 -4.84 6.86
C ILE A 143 -7.79 -5.61 6.99
N MET A 144 -8.04 -6.55 6.08
CA MET A 144 -9.36 -7.14 5.90
C MET A 144 -9.28 -8.58 5.43
N VAL A 145 -10.34 -9.34 5.71
CA VAL A 145 -10.48 -10.73 5.28
C VAL A 145 -11.73 -10.87 4.41
N ALA A 146 -11.56 -11.32 3.18
CA ALA A 146 -12.63 -11.58 2.24
C ALA A 146 -13.58 -12.65 2.77
N ARG A 147 -14.87 -12.34 2.72
CA ARG A 147 -15.96 -13.26 3.04
C ARG A 147 -16.66 -13.76 1.78
N SER A 148 -16.63 -12.95 0.72
CA SER A 148 -17.11 -13.27 -0.62
C SER A 148 -16.24 -12.53 -1.64
N THR A 149 -16.58 -12.62 -2.92
CA THR A 149 -15.90 -11.86 -3.99
C THR A 149 -16.18 -10.36 -3.93
N THR A 150 -17.14 -9.91 -3.12
CA THR A 150 -17.55 -8.50 -3.03
C THR A 150 -17.52 -7.92 -1.61
N THR A 151 -17.59 -8.76 -0.58
CA THR A 151 -17.64 -8.33 0.82
C THR A 151 -16.49 -8.91 1.64
N ALA A 152 -15.92 -8.09 2.52
CA ALA A 152 -14.91 -8.48 3.49
C ALA A 152 -15.29 -8.08 4.91
N SER A 153 -14.77 -8.80 5.89
CA SER A 153 -14.83 -8.40 7.29
C SER A 153 -13.55 -7.64 7.65
N PHE A 154 -13.75 -6.51 8.34
CA PHE A 154 -12.73 -5.53 8.68
C PHE A 154 -12.84 -5.16 10.16
N ARG A 155 -11.72 -5.15 10.89
CA ARG A 155 -11.60 -4.53 12.21
C ARG A 155 -10.22 -3.90 12.35
N ALA A 156 -10.18 -2.58 12.47
CA ALA A 156 -8.96 -1.79 12.64
C ALA A 156 -8.25 -2.03 13.99
N ARG A 157 -8.86 -2.75 14.94
CA ARG A 157 -8.23 -3.05 16.26
C ARG A 157 -7.03 -4.00 16.16
N GLY A 158 -6.49 -4.23 14.98
CA GLY A 158 -5.30 -5.04 14.72
C GLY A 158 -4.04 -4.27 15.04
N HIS A 159 -3.34 -4.67 16.10
CA HIS A 159 -1.94 -4.30 16.31
C HIS A 159 -1.13 -4.65 15.05
N ALA A 160 -0.26 -3.74 14.59
CA ALA A 160 0.78 -4.10 13.64
C ALA A 160 1.59 -5.29 14.17
N SER A 161 2.06 -6.19 13.31
CA SER A 161 2.94 -7.26 13.76
C SER A 161 4.17 -6.63 14.42
N GLY A 162 4.41 -6.93 15.70
CA GLY A 162 5.54 -6.38 16.48
C GLY A 162 6.92 -6.76 15.93
N ALA A 163 6.97 -7.52 14.85
CA ALA A 163 8.15 -7.85 14.06
C ALA A 163 7.82 -7.72 12.57
N ALA A 164 8.82 -7.32 11.78
CA ALA A 164 8.75 -7.41 10.32
C ALA A 164 8.57 -8.88 9.91
N ALA A 165 7.74 -9.14 8.91
CA ALA A 165 7.59 -10.47 8.35
C ALA A 165 8.94 -11.00 7.85
N THR A 166 9.21 -12.25 8.22
CA THR A 166 10.19 -13.08 7.54
C THR A 166 9.44 -13.76 6.40
N ALA A 167 9.96 -13.69 5.16
CA ALA A 167 9.32 -14.37 4.03
C ALA A 167 9.08 -15.86 4.32
N PRO A 168 8.04 -16.47 3.70
CA PRO A 168 7.81 -17.91 3.78
C PRO A 168 8.98 -18.73 3.21
#